data_AF-A0A3M1MNN2-F1
#
_entry.id   AF-A0A3M1MNN2-F1
#
_cell.length_a   1.000
_cell.length_b   1.000
_cell.length_c   1.000
_cell.angle_alpha   90.00
_cell.angle_beta   90.00
_cell.angle_gamma   90.00
#
_symmetry.space_group_name_H-M   'P 1'
#
loop_
_entity.id
_entity.type
_entity.pdbx_description
1 polymer ?
#
loop_
_entity_poly.entity_id
_entity_poly.type
_entity_poly.pdbx_seq_one_letter_code
_entity_poly.pdbx_strand_id
1 'polypeptide(L)'
;RDPVVALLVNFLCSFPFVLGYSLLFTDLSFPPALPGFLGAAYVGTFEMGFCFVLWLLAMRHAESTAKVSNLIFISPFLSLVLIHFLVGEEILPATFVGLVLIVAGLLVQQQRTRRQAPQD
;
A
#
# COMPACT_ATOMS: atom_id res chain seq x y z
N ARG A 1 -1.00 -10.88 -17.82
CA ARG A 1 -1.44 -9.54 -18.29
C ARG A 1 -0.33 -8.56 -17.97
N ASP A 2 -0.01 -7.63 -18.86
CA ASP A 2 1.05 -6.65 -18.58
C ASP A 2 0.70 -5.80 -17.34
N PRO A 3 1.61 -5.71 -16.35
CA PRO A 3 1.43 -4.91 -15.14
C PRO A 3 0.91 -3.50 -15.39
N VAL A 4 1.42 -2.86 -16.45
CA VAL A 4 1.05 -1.50 -16.85
C VAL A 4 -0.41 -1.42 -17.29
N VAL A 5 -0.91 -2.43 -18.00
CA VAL A 5 -2.32 -2.47 -18.45
C VAL A 5 -3.25 -2.70 -17.26
N ALA A 6 -2.87 -3.57 -16.33
CA ALA A 6 -3.64 -3.79 -15.10
C ALA A 6 -3.74 -2.50 -14.26
N LEU A 7 -2.64 -1.76 -14.15
CA LEU A 7 -2.60 -0.48 -13.45
C LEU A 7 -3.44 0.60 -14.16
N LEU A 8 -3.33 0.71 -15.49
CA LEU A 8 -4.12 1.65 -16.28
C LEU A 8 -5.63 1.40 -16.13
N VAL A 9 -6.06 0.13 -16.18
CA VAL A 9 -7.47 -0.23 -16.00
C VAL A 9 -7.95 0.12 -14.59
N ASN A 10 -7.15 -0.11 -13.55
CA ASN A 10 -7.50 0.31 -12.19
C ASN A 10 -7.66 1.83 -12.08
N PHE A 11 -6.76 2.61 -12.68
CA PHE A 11 -6.87 4.07 -12.69
C PHE A 11 -8.09 4.55 -13.47
N LEU A 12 -8.32 4.03 -14.68
CA LEU A 12 -9.49 4.40 -15.51
C LEU A 12 -10.81 4.03 -14.84
N CYS A 13 -10.86 2.88 -14.16
CA CYS A 13 -12.05 2.45 -13.45
C CYS A 13 -12.27 3.29 -12.19
N SER A 14 -11.21 3.63 -11.45
CA SER A 14 -11.31 4.42 -10.21
C SER A 14 -11.59 5.89 -10.45
N PHE A 15 -11.11 6.47 -11.56
CA PHE A 15 -11.27 7.89 -11.90
C PHE A 15 -12.72 8.40 -11.84
N PRO A 16 -13.73 7.78 -12.48
CA PRO A 16 -15.10 8.24 -12.40
C PRO A 16 -15.69 8.16 -10.98
N PHE A 17 -15.31 7.15 -10.18
CA PHE A 17 -15.77 7.04 -8.79
C PHE A 17 -15.17 8.13 -7.91
N VAL A 18 -13.86 8.34 -8.02
CA VAL A 18 -13.14 9.37 -7.25
C VAL A 18 -13.63 10.76 -7.66
N LEU A 19 -13.83 11.00 -8.95
CA LEU A 19 -14.36 12.26 -9.45
C LEU A 19 -15.80 12.49 -8.95
N GLY A 20 -16.68 11.48 -9.06
CA GLY A 20 -18.06 11.57 -8.58
C GLY A 20 -18.13 11.84 -7.07
N TYR A 21 -17.31 11.17 -6.28
CA TYR A 21 -17.21 11.44 -4.84
C TYR A 21 -16.69 12.85 -4.57
N SER A 22 -15.63 13.27 -5.27
CA SER A 22 -15.04 14.60 -5.11
C SER A 22 -16.07 15.71 -5.39
N LEU A 23 -16.83 15.59 -6.48
CA LEU A 23 -17.87 16.55 -6.87
C LEU A 23 -19.06 16.63 -5.88
N LEU A 24 -19.38 15.52 -5.20
CA LEU A 24 -20.54 15.43 -4.30
C LEU A 24 -20.24 15.85 -2.86
N PHE A 25 -19.02 15.61 -2.39
CA PHE A 25 -18.66 15.75 -0.96
C PHE A 25 -17.58 16.78 -0.68
N THR A 26 -16.93 17.33 -1.70
CA THR A 26 -15.79 18.23 -1.52
C THR A 26 -16.04 19.53 -2.26
N ASP A 27 -15.83 20.67 -1.59
CA ASP A 27 -15.68 21.93 -2.31
C ASP A 27 -14.46 21.79 -3.21
N LEU A 28 -14.64 21.95 -4.53
CA LEU A 28 -13.59 21.95 -5.55
C LEU A 28 -12.71 23.20 -5.39
N SER A 29 -12.04 23.29 -4.26
CA SER A 29 -11.00 24.26 -3.99
C SER A 29 -9.78 23.81 -4.76
N PHE A 30 -9.64 24.27 -5.99
CA PHE A 30 -8.40 24.11 -6.73
C PHE A 30 -7.29 24.73 -5.87
N PRO A 31 -6.29 23.95 -5.44
CA PRO A 31 -5.18 24.53 -4.67
C PRO A 31 -4.54 25.59 -5.57
N PRO A 32 -4.54 26.88 -5.17
CA PRO A 32 -4.02 27.96 -6.00
C PRO A 32 -2.48 27.90 -6.13
N ALA A 33 -1.84 26.97 -5.41
CA ALA A 33 -0.40 26.90 -5.26
C ALA A 33 0.18 25.72 -6.07
N LEU A 34 1.17 26.03 -6.91
CA LEU A 34 2.00 25.09 -7.67
C LEU A 34 2.55 23.88 -6.87
N PRO A 35 2.89 24.00 -5.56
CA PRO A 35 3.33 22.87 -4.76
C PRO A 35 2.29 21.73 -4.65
N GLY A 36 0.99 22.06 -4.66
CA GLY A 36 -0.07 21.05 -4.58
C GLY A 36 -0.09 20.18 -5.83
N PHE A 37 0.11 20.77 -7.01
CA PHE A 37 0.15 20.03 -8.26
C PHE A 37 1.42 19.20 -8.40
N LEU A 38 2.57 19.73 -7.97
CA LEU A 38 3.83 19.00 -7.95
C LEU A 38 3.79 17.81 -6.97
N GLY A 39 3.20 18.00 -5.79
CA GLY A 39 2.99 16.92 -4.83
C GLY A 39 2.07 15.83 -5.38
N ALA A 40 0.94 16.21 -5.99
CA ALA A 40 0.04 15.26 -6.65
C ALA A 40 0.75 14.49 -7.79
N ALA A 41 1.56 15.17 -8.60
CA ALA A 41 2.34 14.54 -9.65
C ALA A 41 3.36 13.54 -9.09
N TYR A 42 4.07 13.90 -8.01
CA TYR A 42 5.05 13.05 -7.35
C TYR A 42 4.41 11.80 -6.74
N VAL A 43 3.35 11.96 -5.94
CA VAL A 43 2.61 10.84 -5.33
C VAL A 43 2.01 9.94 -6.42
N GLY A 44 1.44 10.54 -7.47
CA GLY A 44 0.85 9.81 -8.59
C GLY A 44 1.87 8.97 -9.38
N THR A 45 3.01 9.56 -9.78
CA THR A 45 4.00 8.85 -10.60
C THR A 45 4.93 7.97 -9.77
N PHE A 46 5.40 8.42 -8.62
CA PHE A 46 6.43 7.71 -7.85
C PHE A 46 5.81 6.68 -6.88
N GLU A 47 4.91 7.12 -5.99
CA GLU A 47 4.30 6.23 -4.99
C GLU A 47 3.26 5.28 -5.61
N MET A 48 2.33 5.78 -6.40
CA MET A 48 1.23 4.96 -6.92
C MET A 48 1.50 4.37 -8.30
N GLY A 49 2.38 4.99 -9.10
CA GLY A 49 2.75 4.51 -10.43
C GLY A 49 3.92 3.51 -10.37
N PHE A 50 5.13 4.03 -10.13
CA PHE A 50 6.37 3.29 -10.24
C PHE A 50 6.48 2.16 -9.21
N CYS A 51 6.23 2.45 -7.93
CA CYS A 51 6.24 1.41 -6.88
C CYS A 51 5.22 0.29 -7.16
N PHE A 52 4.06 0.61 -7.74
CA PHE A 52 3.02 -0.39 -8.03
C PHE A 52 3.38 -1.24 -9.25
N VAL A 53 4.03 -0.66 -10.26
CA VAL A 53 4.61 -1.42 -11.39
C VAL A 53 5.70 -2.36 -10.88
N LEU A 54 6.62 -1.89 -10.04
CA LEU A 54 7.64 -2.73 -9.41
C LEU A 54 7.02 -3.84 -8.57
N TRP A 55 5.96 -3.55 -7.83
CA TRP A 55 5.21 -4.52 -7.05
C TRP A 55 4.62 -5.64 -7.93
N LEU A 56 3.92 -5.27 -9.00
CA LEU A 56 3.35 -6.22 -9.95
C LEU A 56 4.42 -7.04 -10.68
N LEU A 57 5.56 -6.43 -11.01
CA LEU A 57 6.74 -7.11 -11.55
C LEU A 57 7.29 -8.13 -10.54
N ALA A 58 7.45 -7.75 -9.28
CA ALA A 58 7.92 -8.63 -8.21
C ALA A 58 6.97 -9.82 -8.01
N MET A 59 5.66 -9.58 -8.00
CA MET A 59 4.67 -10.67 -7.91
C MET A 59 4.71 -11.60 -9.12
N ARG A 60 5.02 -11.09 -10.33
CA ARG A 60 5.13 -11.91 -11.54
C ARG A 60 6.43 -12.73 -11.58
N HIS A 61 7.51 -12.24 -10.97
CA HIS A 61 8.82 -12.91 -10.97
C HIS A 61 9.06 -13.80 -9.75
N ALA A 62 8.31 -13.61 -8.67
CA ALA A 62 8.42 -14.47 -7.51
C ALA A 62 7.74 -15.82 -7.76
N GLU A 63 8.47 -16.91 -7.52
CA GLU A 63 7.97 -18.29 -7.60
C GLU A 63 6.74 -18.55 -6.72
N SER A 64 6.47 -17.68 -5.74
CA SER A 64 5.29 -17.75 -4.90
C SER A 64 4.77 -16.36 -4.57
N THR A 65 3.64 -15.99 -5.18
CA THR A 65 2.87 -14.77 -4.87
C THR A 65 2.58 -14.64 -3.37
N ALA A 66 2.44 -15.77 -2.66
CA ALA A 66 2.22 -15.80 -1.22
C ALA A 66 3.42 -15.28 -0.41
N LYS A 67 4.66 -15.54 -0.85
CA LYS A 67 5.87 -15.00 -0.18
C LYS A 67 5.94 -13.49 -0.32
N VAL A 68 5.70 -12.96 -1.53
CA VAL A 68 5.69 -11.51 -1.79
C VAL A 68 4.56 -10.84 -1.01
N SER A 69 3.34 -11.42 -1.00
CA SER A 69 2.24 -10.89 -0.19
C SER A 69 2.57 -10.91 1.32
N ASN A 70 3.39 -11.85 1.79
CA ASN A 70 3.78 -11.88 3.20
C ASN A 70 4.73 -10.72 3.57
N LEU A 71 5.51 -10.19 2.62
CA LEU A 71 6.36 -9.01 2.83
C LEU A 71 5.53 -7.73 3.11
N ILE A 72 4.30 -7.63 2.61
CA ILE A 72 3.43 -6.48 2.94
C ILE A 72 3.19 -6.42 4.45
N PHE A 73 3.12 -7.56 5.14
CA PHE A 73 2.93 -7.58 6.58
C PHE A 73 4.16 -7.10 7.38
N ILE A 74 5.33 -6.96 6.74
CA ILE A 74 6.51 -6.32 7.33
C ILE A 74 6.41 -4.78 7.23
N SER A 75 5.60 -4.25 6.30
CA SER A 75 5.37 -2.81 6.11
C SER A 75 5.07 -2.03 7.41
N PRO A 76 4.13 -2.44 8.29
CA PRO A 76 3.85 -1.69 9.53
C PRO A 76 5.06 -1.58 10.46
N PHE A 77 5.90 -2.62 10.53
CA PHE A 77 7.12 -2.57 11.31
C PHE A 77 8.15 -1.62 10.69
N LEU A 78 8.35 -1.74 9.37
CA LEU A 78 9.30 -0.89 8.65
C LEU A 78 8.88 0.58 8.69
N SER A 79 7.58 0.85 8.55
CA SER A 79 6.99 2.18 8.68
C SER A 79 7.24 2.77 10.07
N LEU A 80 7.08 1.99 11.14
CA LEU A 80 7.38 2.43 12.50
C LEU A 80 8.83 2.81 12.71
N VAL A 81 9.74 1.97 12.24
CA VAL A 81 11.18 2.24 12.29
C VAL A 81 11.48 3.52 11.52
N LEU A 82 10.95 3.67 10.30
CA LEU A 82 11.16 4.87 9.49
C LEU A 82 10.59 6.12 10.14
N ILE A 83 9.38 6.09 10.71
CA ILE A 83 8.79 7.26 11.39
C ILE A 83 9.65 7.67 12.59
N HIS A 84 10.12 6.70 13.39
CA HIS A 84 11.00 6.98 14.51
C HIS A 84 12.34 7.61 14.08
N PHE A 85 12.95 7.11 13.00
CA PHE A 85 14.25 7.60 12.52
C PHE A 85 14.17 8.88 11.66
N LEU A 86 13.17 9.03 10.78
CA LEU A 86 13.02 10.18 9.87
C LEU A 86 12.28 11.35 10.51
N VAL A 87 11.21 11.08 11.27
CA VAL A 87 10.35 12.12 11.86
C VAL A 87 10.81 12.45 13.29
N GLY A 88 11.45 11.50 13.98
CA GLY A 88 11.99 11.72 15.34
C GLY A 88 10.93 11.75 16.44
N GLU A 89 9.71 11.29 16.16
CA GLU A 89 8.65 11.24 17.16
C GLU A 89 8.85 10.10 18.18
N GLU A 90 8.51 10.38 19.44
CA GLU A 90 8.48 9.37 20.49
C GLU A 90 7.34 8.38 20.24
N ILE A 91 7.70 7.11 20.10
CA ILE A 91 6.74 6.04 19.83
C ILE A 91 5.94 5.79 21.12
N LEU A 92 4.66 6.16 21.13
CA LEU A 92 3.78 5.88 22.26
C LEU A 92 3.65 4.36 22.52
N PRO A 93 3.44 3.94 23.78
CA PRO A 93 3.24 2.53 24.13
C PRO A 93 2.08 1.86 23.38
N ALA A 94 1.06 2.65 23.00
CA ALA A 94 -0.09 2.18 22.22
C ALA A 94 0.34 1.57 20.86
N THR A 95 1.39 2.12 20.26
CA THR A 95 1.92 1.65 18.98
C THR A 95 2.60 0.29 19.13
N PHE A 96 3.22 0.03 20.28
CA PHE A 96 3.78 -1.28 20.61
C PHE A 96 2.67 -2.33 20.79
N VAL A 97 1.58 -1.99 21.46
CA VAL A 97 0.40 -2.87 21.59
C VAL A 97 -0.22 -3.17 20.22
N GLY A 98 -0.36 -2.16 19.37
CA GLY A 98 -0.82 -2.33 17.99
C GLY A 98 0.09 -3.24 17.18
N LEU A 99 1.42 -3.08 17.31
CA LEU A 99 2.41 -3.95 16.65
C LEU A 99 2.29 -5.41 17.12
N VAL A 100 2.17 -5.64 18.43
CA VAL A 100 1.98 -6.99 18.98
C VAL A 100 0.69 -7.63 18.45
N LEU A 101 -0.40 -6.87 18.35
CA LEU A 101 -1.67 -7.32 17.76
C LEU A 101 -1.52 -7.71 16.28
N ILE A 102 -0.83 -6.89 15.48
CA ILE A 102 -0.57 -7.17 14.06
C ILE A 102 0.27 -8.44 13.91
N VAL A 103 1.34 -8.57 14.69
CA VAL A 103 2.22 -9.75 14.66
C VAL A 103 1.45 -11.01 15.08
N ALA A 104 0.63 -10.93 16.13
CA ALA A 104 -0.20 -12.06 16.56
C ALA A 104 -1.22 -12.46 15.48
N GLY A 105 -1.91 -11.49 14.87
CA GLY A 105 -2.82 -11.74 13.75
C GLY A 105 -2.12 -12.39 12.55
N LEU A 106 -0.91 -11.93 12.22
CA LEU A 106 -0.09 -12.49 11.15
C LEU A 106 0.30 -13.95 11.42
N LEU A 107 0.76 -14.26 12.63
CA LEU A 107 1.14 -15.62 13.02
C LEU A 107 -0.05 -16.58 12.90
N VAL A 108 -1.24 -16.16 13.33
CA VAL A 108 -2.48 -16.95 13.20
C VAL A 108 -2.86 -17.14 11.72
N GLN A 109 -2.75 -16.10 10.90
CA GLN A 109 -3.04 -16.17 9.46
C GLN A 109 -2.08 -17.10 8.73
N GLN A 110 -0.77 -17.01 9.02
CA GLN A 110 0.25 -17.84 8.41
C GLN A 110 0.08 -19.33 8.76
N GLN A 111 -0.33 -19.65 9.99
CA GLN A 111 -0.64 -21.02 10.40
C GLN A 111 -1.87 -21.59 9.67
N ARG A 112 -2.89 -20.76 9.38
CA ARG A 112 -4.05 -21.19 8.58
C ARG A 112 -3.72 -21.38 7.11
N THR A 113 -2.94 -20.50 6.49
CA THR A 113 -2.53 -20.64 5.09
C THR A 113 -1.66 -21.89 4.87
N ARG A 114 -0.79 -22.25 5.83
CA ARG A 114 -0.04 -23.52 5.77
C ARG A 114 -0.93 -24.77 5.86
N ARG A 115 -2.11 -24.69 6.49
CA ARG A 115 -3.07 -25.81 6.55
C ARG A 115 -3.91 -25.98 5.27
N GLN A 116 -3.86 -25.04 4.33
CA GLN A 116 -4.68 -25.06 3.11
C GLN A 116 -3.92 -25.49 1.85
N ALA A 117 -2.64 -25.85 1.93
CA ALA A 117 -1.98 -26.57 0.84
C ALA A 117 -2.48 -28.02 0.85
N PRO A 118 -3.27 -28.48 -0.14
CA PRO A 118 -3.58 -29.89 -0.27
C PRO A 118 -2.26 -30.59 -0.59
N GLN A 119 -1.86 -31.50 0.28
CA GLN A 119 -1.06 -32.64 -0.15
C GLN A 119 -1.99 -33.47 -1.04
N ASP A 120 -1.78 -33.44 -2.35
CA ASP A 120 -2.06 -34.52 -3.28
C ASP A 120 -1.12 -34.37 -4.49
#